data_AF-A0A2C9KRR4-F1
#
_entry.id   AF-A0A2C9KRR4-F1
#
_cell.length_a   1.000
_cell.length_b   1.000
_cell.length_c   1.000
_cell.angle_alpha   90.00
_cell.angle_beta   90.00
_cell.angle_gamma   90.00
#
_symmetry.space_group_name_H-M   'P 1'
#
loop_
_entity.id
_entity.type
_entity.pdbx_description
1 polymer ?
#
loop_
_entity_poly.entity_id
_entity_poly.type
_entity_poly.pdbx_seq_one_letter_code
_entity_poly.pdbx_strand_id
1 'polypeptide(L)'
;YYNKQWQEAQAALVDLIQQENPPEPPKPERDRLAAFQLLATMYIKYIQIFRKLEQSYDQLVHPQKRRVVRHCLDGVMGRIVELKHEMMNLEFSEYHYFDDVLSDLKLTPNDVEIPIPKYFINERLKNLKEREKLLGQVLARIGPPDQDRDKEEVRMPWEQAIRIIQIHERARQGRLRAKFMREIRQQENREKQAQSQGAPTLDPDVAATRIQKVWKGFAQRRRTKKEREDEMIFIGM
;
A
#
# COMPACT_ATOMS: atom_id res chain seq x y z
N TYR A 1 -6.07 -20.11 -35.66
CA TYR A 1 -6.31 -19.00 -34.72
C TYR A 1 -5.41 -19.08 -33.50
N TYR A 2 -5.60 -20.03 -32.57
CA TYR A 2 -4.81 -20.09 -31.31
C TYR A 2 -3.30 -20.25 -31.46
N ASN A 3 -2.82 -20.97 -32.48
CA ASN A 3 -1.38 -21.02 -32.77
C ASN A 3 -0.80 -19.66 -33.17
N LYS A 4 -1.57 -18.83 -33.87
CA LYS A 4 -1.19 -17.45 -34.23
C LYS A 4 -1.20 -16.56 -32.99
N GLN A 5 -2.23 -16.68 -32.15
CA GLN A 5 -2.31 -15.95 -30.88
C GLN A 5 -1.15 -16.28 -29.93
N TRP A 6 -0.75 -17.56 -29.86
CA TRP A 6 0.47 -18.00 -29.17
C TRP A 6 1.73 -17.34 -29.75
N GLN A 7 1.90 -17.34 -31.08
CA GLN A 7 3.06 -16.71 -31.72
C GLN A 7 3.11 -15.21 -31.46
N GLU A 8 1.98 -14.52 -31.53
CA GLU A 8 1.86 -13.10 -31.21
C GLU A 8 2.19 -12.81 -29.75
N ALA A 9 1.70 -13.65 -28.82
CA ALA A 9 2.00 -13.51 -27.39
C ALA A 9 3.49 -13.76 -27.11
N GLN A 10 4.10 -14.74 -27.78
CA GLN A 10 5.53 -15.02 -27.64
C GLN A 10 6.38 -13.88 -28.20
N ALA A 11 6.03 -13.33 -29.36
CA ALA A 11 6.72 -12.18 -29.94
C ALA A 11 6.62 -10.96 -29.00
N ALA A 12 5.42 -10.64 -28.54
CA ALA A 12 5.20 -9.55 -27.59
C ALA A 12 5.98 -9.74 -26.28
N LEU A 13 6.09 -10.98 -25.78
CA LEU A 13 6.88 -11.30 -24.60
C LEU A 13 8.38 -11.08 -24.83
N VAL A 14 8.90 -11.50 -25.98
CA VAL A 14 10.32 -11.28 -26.34
C VAL A 14 10.62 -9.78 -26.44
N ASP A 15 9.75 -9.02 -27.12
CA ASP A 15 9.90 -7.57 -27.26
C ASP A 15 9.89 -6.87 -25.89
N LEU A 16 9.00 -7.31 -24.99
CA LEU A 16 8.88 -6.74 -23.65
C LEU A 16 10.09 -7.06 -22.77
N ILE A 17 10.60 -8.29 -22.83
CA ILE A 17 11.82 -8.69 -22.12
C ILE A 17 13.03 -7.89 -22.61
N GLN A 18 13.13 -7.61 -23.91
CA GLN A 18 14.20 -6.79 -24.46
C GLN A 18 14.11 -5.33 -23.99
N GLN A 19 12.89 -4.81 -23.75
CA GLN A 19 12.69 -3.48 -23.17
C GLN A 19 13.05 -3.44 -21.68
N GLU A 20 12.75 -4.50 -20.91
CA GLU A 20 13.11 -4.57 -19.49
C GLU A 20 14.61 -4.80 -19.27
N ASN A 21 15.24 -5.62 -20.12
CA ASN A 21 16.66 -5.97 -20.04
C ASN A 21 17.40 -5.53 -21.31
N PRO A 22 17.56 -4.21 -21.52
CA PRO A 22 18.40 -3.71 -22.60
C PRO A 22 19.87 -4.07 -22.33
N PRO A 23 20.70 -4.21 -23.39
CA PRO A 23 22.10 -4.60 -23.26
C PRO A 23 22.93 -3.59 -22.45
N GLU A 24 22.54 -2.32 -22.46
CA GLU A 24 23.06 -1.30 -21.54
C GLU A 24 21.96 -0.91 -20.54
N PRO A 25 22.18 -1.09 -19.22
CA PRO A 25 21.17 -0.78 -18.23
C PRO A 25 20.88 0.73 -18.23
N PRO A 26 19.61 1.15 -18.31
CA PRO A 26 19.25 2.56 -18.30
C PRO A 26 19.60 3.16 -16.94
N LYS A 27 19.82 4.48 -16.93
CA LYS A 27 19.98 5.20 -15.67
C LYS A 27 18.67 5.08 -14.87
N PRO A 28 18.74 4.94 -13.54
CA PRO A 28 17.54 4.92 -12.71
C PRO A 28 16.69 6.16 -12.96
N GLU A 29 15.40 5.95 -13.21
CA GLU A 29 14.45 7.04 -13.41
C GLU A 29 14.31 7.82 -12.10
N ARG A 30 14.48 9.15 -12.19
CA ARG A 30 14.45 10.03 -11.01
C ARG A 30 13.06 10.58 -10.77
N ASP A 31 12.28 10.73 -11.83
CA ASP A 31 10.89 11.12 -11.70
C ASP A 31 10.03 9.94 -11.28
N ARG A 32 9.40 10.07 -10.12
CA ARG A 32 8.51 9.05 -9.57
C ARG A 32 7.31 8.80 -10.48
N LEU A 33 6.78 9.84 -11.14
CA LEU A 33 5.62 9.70 -12.02
C LEU A 33 6.00 8.94 -13.29
N ALA A 34 7.11 9.30 -13.93
CA ALA A 34 7.64 8.58 -15.08
C ALA A 34 7.97 7.11 -14.75
N ALA A 35 8.59 6.86 -13.59
CA ALA A 35 8.87 5.49 -13.12
C ALA A 35 7.58 4.68 -12.94
N PHE A 36 6.55 5.27 -12.33
CA PHE A 36 5.26 4.62 -12.16
C PHE A 36 4.59 4.32 -13.51
N GLN A 37 4.55 5.29 -14.42
CA GLN A 37 3.97 5.11 -15.76
C GLN A 37 4.67 3.98 -16.53
N LEU A 38 6.00 3.89 -16.43
CA LEU A 38 6.77 2.80 -17.03
C LEU A 38 6.35 1.44 -16.45
N LEU A 39 6.34 1.30 -15.12
CA LEU A 39 5.95 0.06 -14.44
C LEU A 39 4.50 -0.33 -14.74
N ALA A 40 3.57 0.62 -14.70
CA ALA A 40 2.17 0.40 -15.02
C ALA A 40 1.97 -0.05 -16.47
N THR A 41 2.71 0.55 -17.42
CA THR A 41 2.69 0.13 -18.82
C THR A 41 3.20 -1.29 -18.99
N MET A 42 4.31 -1.65 -18.34
CA MET A 42 4.84 -3.02 -18.38
C MET A 42 3.84 -4.00 -17.77
N TYR A 43 3.29 -3.68 -16.60
CA TYR A 43 2.31 -4.49 -15.89
C TYR A 43 1.10 -4.83 -16.77
N ILE A 44 0.51 -3.83 -17.43
CA ILE A 44 -0.64 -4.03 -18.31
C ILE A 44 -0.26 -4.87 -19.54
N LYS A 45 0.89 -4.62 -20.17
CA LYS A 45 1.36 -5.43 -21.30
C LYS A 45 1.57 -6.90 -20.92
N TYR A 46 2.13 -7.18 -19.74
CA TYR A 46 2.26 -8.55 -19.24
C TYR A 46 0.91 -9.21 -18.98
N ILE A 47 -0.10 -8.48 -18.47
CA ILE A 47 -1.47 -9.01 -18.34
C ILE A 47 -2.05 -9.39 -19.69
N GLN A 48 -1.86 -8.57 -20.73
CA GLN A 48 -2.34 -8.90 -22.08
C GLN A 48 -1.66 -10.16 -22.63
N ILE A 49 -0.35 -10.30 -22.44
CA ILE A 49 0.40 -11.50 -22.81
C ILE A 49 -0.16 -12.70 -22.06
N PHE A 50 -0.32 -12.60 -20.75
CA PHE A 50 -0.89 -13.65 -19.90
C PHE A 50 -2.25 -14.13 -20.42
N ARG A 51 -3.19 -13.22 -20.71
CA ARG A 51 -4.51 -13.57 -21.25
C ARG A 51 -4.42 -14.34 -22.57
N LYS A 52 -3.56 -13.89 -23.50
CA LYS A 52 -3.35 -14.59 -24.79
C LYS A 52 -2.73 -15.97 -24.61
N LEU A 53 -1.78 -16.09 -23.68
CA LEU A 53 -1.13 -17.35 -23.33
C LEU A 53 -2.09 -18.33 -22.67
N GLU A 54 -2.96 -17.86 -21.77
CA GLU A 54 -3.96 -18.68 -21.06
C GLU A 54 -4.97 -19.26 -22.05
N GLN A 55 -5.52 -18.40 -22.91
CA GLN A 55 -6.46 -18.81 -23.94
C GLN A 55 -5.82 -19.81 -24.92
N SER A 56 -4.54 -19.60 -25.25
CA SER A 56 -3.79 -20.51 -26.11
C SER A 56 -3.52 -21.84 -25.41
N TYR A 57 -3.12 -21.84 -24.13
CA TYR A 57 -2.87 -23.04 -23.33
C TYR A 57 -4.09 -23.97 -23.28
N ASP A 58 -5.26 -23.39 -23.01
CA ASP A 58 -6.53 -24.12 -22.93
C ASP A 58 -6.84 -24.87 -24.23
N GLN A 59 -6.62 -24.21 -25.36
CA GLN A 59 -7.00 -24.71 -26.69
C GLN A 59 -5.90 -25.54 -27.38
N LEU A 60 -4.69 -25.62 -26.82
CA LEU A 60 -3.55 -26.35 -27.40
C LEU A 60 -3.62 -27.86 -27.13
N VAL A 61 -3.91 -28.67 -28.16
CA VAL A 61 -4.01 -30.13 -28.02
C VAL A 61 -2.64 -30.83 -27.86
N HIS A 62 -1.55 -30.24 -28.37
CA HIS A 62 -0.23 -30.87 -28.39
C HIS A 62 0.45 -30.89 -27.00
N PRO A 63 0.72 -32.06 -26.39
CA PRO A 63 1.17 -32.16 -25.00
C PRO A 63 2.52 -31.48 -24.69
N GLN A 64 3.51 -31.66 -25.56
CA GLN A 64 4.85 -31.10 -25.38
C GLN A 64 4.80 -29.56 -25.43
N LYS A 65 4.14 -28.99 -26.44
CA LYS A 65 3.95 -27.55 -26.56
C LYS A 65 3.18 -26.99 -25.35
N ARG A 66 2.13 -27.68 -24.90
CA ARG A 66 1.34 -27.27 -23.73
C ARG A 66 2.19 -27.19 -22.44
N ARG A 67 3.14 -28.12 -22.23
CA ARG A 67 4.09 -28.03 -21.10
C ARG A 67 4.98 -26.79 -21.17
N VAL A 68 5.48 -26.45 -22.36
CA VAL A 68 6.29 -25.23 -22.56
C VAL A 68 5.47 -23.98 -22.32
N VAL A 69 4.26 -23.89 -22.89
CA VAL A 69 3.35 -22.75 -22.69
C VAL A 69 3.01 -22.57 -21.21
N ARG A 70 2.83 -23.67 -20.46
CA ARG A 70 2.63 -23.61 -19.00
C ARG A 70 3.79 -22.92 -18.29
N HIS A 71 5.02 -23.34 -18.58
CA HIS A 71 6.19 -22.71 -17.95
C HIS A 71 6.28 -21.22 -18.27
N CYS A 72 5.95 -20.83 -19.51
CA CYS A 72 5.85 -19.41 -19.87
C CYS A 72 4.75 -18.69 -19.08
N LEU A 73 3.57 -19.30 -18.90
CA LEU A 73 2.47 -18.75 -18.10
C LEU A 73 2.88 -18.53 -16.65
N ASP A 74 3.49 -19.54 -16.02
CA ASP A 74 4.00 -19.46 -14.64
C ASP A 74 5.03 -18.33 -14.49
N GLY A 75 5.96 -18.18 -15.45
CA GLY A 75 6.92 -17.08 -15.48
C GLY A 75 6.28 -15.69 -15.65
N VAL A 76 5.31 -15.56 -16.57
CA VAL A 76 4.59 -14.31 -16.79
C VAL A 76 3.78 -13.92 -15.55
N MET A 77 3.12 -14.87 -14.88
CA MET A 77 2.42 -14.59 -13.61
C MET A 77 3.38 -14.12 -12.52
N GLY A 78 4.55 -14.75 -12.40
CA GLY A 78 5.59 -14.29 -11.49
C GLY A 78 5.97 -12.83 -11.75
N ARG A 79 6.23 -12.49 -13.02
CA ARG A 79 6.58 -11.13 -13.41
C ARG A 79 5.48 -10.11 -13.14
N ILE A 80 4.21 -10.47 -13.36
CA ILE A 80 3.05 -9.61 -13.03
C ILE A 80 3.04 -9.28 -11.53
N VAL A 81 3.32 -10.26 -10.66
CA VAL A 81 3.36 -10.06 -9.21
C VAL A 81 4.55 -9.19 -8.80
N GLU A 82 5.73 -9.43 -9.38
CA GLU A 82 6.92 -8.61 -9.15
C GLU A 82 6.69 -7.14 -9.52
N LEU A 83 6.18 -6.87 -10.72
CA LEU A 83 5.84 -5.51 -11.17
C LEU A 83 4.80 -4.85 -10.26
N LYS A 84 3.78 -5.60 -9.84
CA LYS A 84 2.79 -5.09 -8.88
C LYS A 84 3.42 -4.73 -7.54
N HIS A 85 4.36 -5.54 -7.06
CA HIS A 85 5.09 -5.28 -5.83
C HIS A 85 5.99 -4.05 -5.96
N GLU A 86 6.70 -3.90 -7.09
CA GLU A 86 7.51 -2.71 -7.38
C GLU A 86 6.66 -1.43 -7.40
N MET A 87 5.50 -1.44 -8.06
CA MET A 87 4.57 -0.30 -8.06
C MET A 87 4.06 0.03 -6.65
N MET A 88 3.68 -0.99 -5.87
CA MET A 88 3.25 -0.80 -4.49
C MET A 88 4.35 -0.16 -3.64
N ASN A 89 5.59 -0.60 -3.79
CA ASN A 89 6.73 -0.02 -3.06
C ASN A 89 7.01 1.41 -3.52
N LEU A 90 6.78 1.72 -4.80
CA LEU A 90 6.96 3.06 -5.35
C LEU A 90 5.88 4.03 -4.83
N GLU A 91 4.61 3.62 -4.75
CA GLU A 91 3.49 4.49 -4.36
C GLU A 91 3.11 4.42 -2.87
N PHE A 92 3.52 3.36 -2.17
CA PHE A 92 3.05 2.96 -0.84
C PHE A 92 1.53 2.72 -0.78
N SER A 93 0.96 2.23 -1.88
CA SER A 93 -0.46 1.90 -2.01
C SER A 93 -0.61 0.54 -2.68
N GLU A 94 -1.61 -0.24 -2.27
CA GLU A 94 -1.98 -1.49 -2.98
C GLU A 94 -2.86 -1.17 -4.21
N TYR A 95 -3.64 -0.09 -4.12
CA TYR A 95 -4.60 0.35 -5.12
C TYR A 95 -3.98 1.41 -6.02
N HIS A 96 -4.08 1.17 -7.33
CA HIS A 96 -3.46 2.01 -8.36
C HIS A 96 -4.49 2.26 -9.46
N TYR A 97 -4.51 3.48 -9.99
CA TYR A 97 -5.37 3.87 -11.10
C TYR A 97 -4.59 3.75 -12.41
N PHE A 98 -5.19 3.10 -13.40
CA PHE A 98 -4.54 2.81 -14.68
C PHE A 98 -5.20 3.54 -15.85
N ASP A 99 -6.11 4.49 -15.60
CA ASP A 99 -6.94 5.13 -16.63
C ASP A 99 -6.13 5.74 -17.77
N ASP A 100 -5.05 6.46 -17.46
CA ASP A 100 -4.16 7.07 -18.46
C ASP A 100 -3.48 6.02 -19.33
N VAL A 101 -2.91 4.98 -18.70
CA VAL A 101 -2.21 3.90 -19.41
C VAL A 101 -3.18 3.06 -20.25
N LEU A 102 -4.38 2.79 -19.74
CA LEU A 102 -5.43 2.11 -20.48
C LEU A 102 -5.90 2.93 -21.68
N SER A 103 -6.07 4.24 -21.51
CA SER A 103 -6.41 5.17 -22.59
C SER A 103 -5.35 5.16 -23.69
N ASP A 104 -4.06 5.28 -23.33
CA ASP A 104 -2.94 5.27 -24.27
C ASP A 104 -2.84 3.96 -25.06
N LEU A 105 -3.07 2.83 -24.38
CA LEU A 105 -3.07 1.50 -25.00
C LEU A 105 -4.40 1.16 -25.71
N LYS A 106 -5.40 2.04 -25.65
CA LYS A 106 -6.76 1.83 -26.19
C LYS A 106 -7.43 0.57 -25.65
N LEU A 107 -7.31 0.38 -24.34
CA LEU A 107 -7.85 -0.76 -23.61
C LEU A 107 -9.00 -0.36 -22.70
N THR A 108 -9.87 -1.31 -22.43
CA THR A 108 -10.92 -1.19 -21.43
C THR A 108 -10.53 -1.94 -20.15
N PRO A 109 -11.16 -1.65 -18.99
CA PRO A 109 -10.91 -2.38 -17.75
C PRO A 109 -11.09 -3.90 -17.88
N ASN A 110 -12.02 -4.35 -18.75
CA ASN A 110 -12.26 -5.78 -19.01
C ASN A 110 -11.06 -6.47 -19.70
N ASP A 111 -10.25 -5.71 -20.44
CA ASP A 111 -9.07 -6.23 -21.14
C ASP A 111 -7.89 -6.49 -20.20
N VAL A 112 -7.90 -5.90 -19.00
CA VAL A 112 -6.87 -6.05 -17.96
C VAL A 112 -7.33 -6.86 -16.76
N GLU A 113 -8.53 -7.41 -16.79
CA GLU A 113 -8.98 -8.40 -15.80
C GLU A 113 -8.09 -9.65 -15.89
N ILE A 114 -7.61 -10.17 -14.76
CA ILE A 114 -6.73 -11.34 -14.75
C ILE A 114 -7.58 -12.60 -14.59
N PRO A 115 -7.77 -13.43 -15.65
CA PRO A 115 -8.53 -14.66 -15.51
C PRO A 115 -7.78 -15.69 -14.65
N ILE A 116 -8.52 -16.55 -13.96
CA ILE A 116 -7.95 -17.71 -13.27
C ILE A 116 -7.57 -18.75 -14.33
N PRO A 117 -6.29 -19.15 -14.47
CA PRO A 117 -5.91 -20.12 -15.49
C PRO A 117 -6.63 -21.46 -15.29
N LYS A 118 -7.18 -22.01 -16.36
CA LYS A 118 -7.97 -23.25 -16.29
C LYS A 118 -7.20 -24.46 -15.78
N TYR A 119 -5.88 -24.53 -16.01
CA TYR A 119 -5.08 -25.65 -15.51
C TYR A 119 -4.99 -25.68 -13.98
N PHE A 120 -5.03 -24.53 -13.30
CA PHE A 120 -5.09 -24.50 -11.83
C PHE A 120 -6.33 -25.23 -11.32
N ILE A 121 -7.47 -25.01 -11.98
CA ILE A 121 -8.73 -25.66 -11.64
C ILE A 121 -8.64 -27.15 -11.95
N ASN A 122 -8.21 -27.50 -13.16
CA ASN A 122 -8.17 -28.89 -13.63
C ASN A 122 -7.23 -29.77 -12.80
N GLU A 123 -6.05 -29.27 -12.45
CA GLU A 123 -5.06 -30.03 -11.67
C GLU A 123 -5.44 -30.16 -10.21
N ARG A 124 -6.11 -29.14 -9.65
CA ARG A 124 -6.60 -29.17 -8.27
C ARG A 124 -7.97 -29.80 -8.14
N LEU A 125 -8.60 -30.24 -9.23
CA LEU A 125 -9.98 -30.72 -9.24
C LEU A 125 -10.22 -31.88 -8.27
N LYS A 126 -9.24 -32.78 -8.12
CA LYS A 126 -9.30 -33.85 -7.11
C LYS A 126 -9.31 -33.28 -5.68
N ASN A 127 -8.38 -32.39 -5.37
CA ASN A 127 -8.28 -31.75 -4.05
C ASN A 127 -9.51 -30.89 -3.74
N LEU A 128 -10.07 -30.21 -4.76
CA LEU A 128 -11.29 -29.42 -4.63
C LEU A 128 -12.49 -30.32 -4.30
N LYS A 129 -12.66 -31.44 -5.00
CA LYS A 129 -13.71 -32.43 -4.69
C LYS A 129 -13.56 -33.04 -3.29
N GLU A 130 -12.34 -33.34 -2.87
CA GLU A 130 -12.07 -33.84 -1.52
C GLU A 130 -12.42 -32.81 -0.44
N ARG A 131 -12.06 -31.53 -0.65
CA ARG A 131 -12.43 -30.43 0.24
C ARG A 131 -13.92 -30.17 0.26
N GLU A 132 -14.59 -30.21 -0.89
CA GLU A 132 -16.03 -30.06 -1.00
C GLU A 132 -16.76 -31.17 -0.20
N LYS A 133 -16.29 -32.41 -0.31
CA LYS A 133 -16.82 -33.53 0.49
C LYS A 133 -16.61 -33.31 2.00
N LEU A 134 -15.43 -32.86 2.41
CA LEU A 134 -15.13 -32.56 3.81
C LEU A 134 -16.03 -31.43 4.34
N LEU A 135 -16.19 -30.35 3.56
CA LEU A 135 -17.08 -29.24 3.88
C LEU A 135 -18.52 -29.73 4.02
N GLY A 136 -19.01 -30.56 3.10
CA GLY A 136 -20.34 -31.16 3.20
C GLY A 136 -20.52 -31.99 4.48
N GLN A 137 -19.50 -32.75 4.89
CA GLN A 137 -19.52 -33.50 6.15
C GLN A 137 -19.52 -32.59 7.38
N VAL A 138 -18.73 -31.51 7.36
CA VAL A 138 -18.68 -30.54 8.44
C VAL A 138 -20.00 -29.80 8.57
N LEU A 139 -20.58 -29.33 7.45
CA LEU A 139 -21.88 -28.66 7.43
C LEU A 139 -23.00 -29.60 7.89
N ALA A 140 -22.98 -30.87 7.47
CA ALA A 140 -23.94 -31.86 7.95
C ALA A 140 -23.82 -32.13 9.46
N ARG A 141 -22.62 -32.02 10.03
CA ARG A 141 -22.39 -32.15 11.49
C ARG A 141 -22.79 -30.90 12.27
N ILE A 142 -22.55 -29.71 11.71
CA ILE A 142 -22.94 -28.43 12.30
C ILE A 142 -24.48 -28.30 12.26
N GLY A 143 -25.14 -29.00 11.34
CA GLY A 143 -26.57 -28.84 11.06
C GLY A 143 -26.82 -27.61 10.18
N PRO A 144 -28.06 -27.38 9.74
CA PRO A 144 -28.44 -26.09 9.19
C PRO A 144 -28.00 -25.00 10.18
N PRO A 145 -27.45 -23.85 9.74
CA PRO A 145 -27.40 -22.70 10.63
C PRO A 145 -28.83 -22.52 11.15
N ASP A 146 -29.02 -22.50 12.47
CA ASP A 146 -30.31 -22.24 13.11
C ASP A 146 -31.03 -21.19 12.26
N GLN A 147 -32.07 -21.59 11.52
CA GLN A 147 -32.95 -20.65 10.83
C GLN A 147 -33.71 -19.77 11.86
N ASP A 148 -33.54 -20.08 13.16
CA ASP A 148 -34.15 -19.42 14.30
C ASP A 148 -33.21 -18.42 15.00
N ARG A 149 -32.48 -17.63 14.22
CA ARG A 149 -32.06 -16.30 14.70
C ARG A 149 -32.30 -15.29 13.58
N ASP A 150 -33.57 -15.07 13.28
CA ASP A 150 -34.08 -13.70 13.36
C ASP A 150 -33.57 -13.14 14.70
N LYS A 151 -32.33 -12.64 14.71
CA LYS A 151 -31.89 -11.71 15.73
C LYS A 151 -32.90 -10.60 15.53
N GLU A 152 -33.92 -10.55 16.38
CA GLU A 152 -34.70 -9.34 16.58
C GLU A 152 -33.65 -8.25 16.67
N GLU A 153 -33.49 -7.50 15.58
CA GLU A 153 -32.65 -6.33 15.58
C GLU A 153 -33.22 -5.52 16.72
N VAL A 154 -32.48 -5.42 17.83
CA VAL A 154 -32.89 -4.59 18.96
C VAL A 154 -32.84 -3.17 18.44
N ARG A 155 -33.95 -2.75 17.82
CA ARG A 155 -34.09 -1.45 17.18
C ARG A 155 -34.13 -0.45 18.30
N MET A 156 -33.05 0.31 18.43
CA MET A 156 -32.99 1.47 19.28
C MET A 156 -34.22 2.36 18.99
N PRO A 157 -35.10 2.62 19.97
CA PRO A 157 -36.19 3.55 19.77
C PRO A 157 -35.61 4.95 19.46
N TRP A 158 -36.28 5.67 18.57
CA TRP A 158 -35.84 6.97 18.08
C TRP A 158 -35.51 7.97 19.20
N GLU A 159 -36.27 7.94 20.29
CA GLU A 159 -36.05 8.78 21.47
C GLU A 159 -34.69 8.51 22.13
N GLN A 160 -34.26 7.25 22.19
CA GLN A 160 -32.96 6.87 22.74
C GLN A 160 -31.83 7.36 21.82
N ALA A 161 -31.99 7.25 20.50
CA ALA A 161 -31.03 7.79 19.53
C ALA A 161 -30.89 9.31 19.67
N ILE A 162 -32.00 10.04 19.72
CA ILE A 162 -32.02 11.50 19.88
C ILE A 162 -31.36 11.90 21.20
N ARG A 163 -31.67 11.20 22.30
CA ARG A 163 -31.10 11.49 23.61
C ARG A 163 -29.57 11.30 23.62
N ILE A 164 -29.08 10.23 23.00
CA ILE A 164 -27.63 9.98 22.88
C ILE A 164 -26.97 11.12 22.10
N ILE A 165 -27.53 11.52 20.95
CA ILE A 165 -26.99 12.60 20.12
C ILE A 165 -26.95 13.91 20.90
N GLN A 166 -28.04 14.28 21.59
CA GLN A 166 -28.11 15.52 22.36
C GLN A 166 -27.13 15.57 23.54
N ILE A 167 -26.95 14.44 24.25
CA ILE A 167 -25.96 14.35 25.34
C ILE A 167 -24.55 14.59 24.81
N HIS A 168 -24.21 13.95 23.69
CA HIS A 168 -22.88 14.08 23.09
C HIS A 168 -22.63 15.48 22.53
N GLU A 169 -23.61 16.10 21.89
CA GLU A 169 -23.47 17.47 21.39
C GLU A 169 -23.35 18.47 22.56
N ARG A 170 -24.14 18.32 23.64
CA ARG A 170 -23.99 19.15 24.84
C ARG A 170 -22.61 18.99 25.47
N ALA A 171 -22.10 17.77 25.54
CA ALA A 171 -20.75 17.51 26.05
C ALA A 171 -19.66 18.12 25.14
N ARG A 172 -19.81 18.04 23.82
CA ARG A 172 -18.90 18.68 22.85
C ARG A 172 -18.88 20.20 23.01
N GLN A 173 -20.05 20.82 23.09
CA GLN A 173 -20.21 22.26 23.33
C GLN A 173 -19.59 22.67 24.67
N GLY A 174 -19.81 21.88 25.73
CA GLY A 174 -19.18 22.09 27.03
C GLY A 174 -17.66 22.07 26.98
N ARG A 175 -17.07 21.09 26.29
CA ARG A 175 -15.61 21.02 26.08
C ARG A 175 -15.08 22.23 25.30
N LEU A 176 -15.77 22.66 24.25
CA LEU A 176 -15.36 23.80 23.45
C LEU A 176 -15.38 25.10 24.27
N ARG A 177 -16.46 25.34 25.03
CA ARG A 177 -16.57 26.50 25.93
C ARG A 177 -15.49 26.47 27.03
N ALA A 178 -15.25 25.31 27.64
CA ALA A 178 -14.21 25.17 28.66
C ALA A 178 -12.81 25.47 28.11
N LYS A 179 -12.52 25.02 26.88
CA LYS A 179 -11.27 25.35 26.18
C LYS A 179 -11.15 26.87 25.96
N PHE A 180 -12.20 27.50 25.43
CA PHE A 180 -12.20 28.94 25.16
C PHE A 180 -12.03 29.78 26.44
N MET A 181 -12.77 29.46 27.50
CA MET A 181 -12.63 30.14 28.81
C MET A 181 -11.25 29.94 29.44
N ARG A 182 -10.63 28.78 29.23
CA ARG A 182 -9.26 28.52 29.68
C ARG A 182 -8.25 29.39 28.92
N GLU A 183 -8.42 29.55 27.61
CA GLU A 183 -7.56 30.41 26.79
C GLU A 183 -7.66 31.88 27.21
N ILE A 184 -8.88 32.40 27.39
CA ILE A 184 -9.10 33.76 27.91
C ILE A 184 -8.39 33.96 29.25
N ARG A 185 -8.60 33.03 30.20
CA ARG A 185 -7.98 33.14 31.53
C ARG A 185 -6.45 33.06 31.49
N GLN A 186 -5.90 32.25 30.59
CA GLN A 186 -4.45 32.19 30.38
C GLN A 186 -3.92 33.51 29.81
N GLN A 187 -4.65 34.12 28.89
CA GLN A 187 -4.28 35.40 28.30
C GLN A 187 -4.35 36.53 29.31
N GLU A 188 -5.44 36.64 30.08
CA GLU A 188 -5.55 37.60 31.18
C GLU A 188 -4.42 37.42 32.21
N ASN A 189 -4.08 36.17 32.55
CA ASN A 189 -2.98 35.91 33.47
C ASN A 189 -1.63 36.33 32.88
N ARG A 190 -1.39 36.12 31.58
CA ARG A 190 -0.18 36.60 30.89
C ARG A 190 -0.11 38.12 30.86
N GLU A 191 -1.22 38.79 30.57
CA GLU A 191 -1.30 40.25 30.56
C GLU A 191 -1.07 40.84 31.97
N LYS A 192 -1.67 40.24 33.01
CA LYS A 192 -1.41 40.61 34.41
C LYS A 192 0.05 40.35 34.81
N GLN A 193 0.61 39.22 34.39
CA GLN A 193 2.03 38.93 34.62
C GLN A 193 2.93 39.92 33.92
N ALA A 194 2.66 40.27 32.66
CA ALA A 194 3.41 41.27 31.90
C ALA A 194 3.25 42.71 32.44
N GLN A 195 2.13 43.02 33.10
CA GLN A 195 1.98 44.29 33.83
C GLN A 195 2.73 44.28 35.18
N SER A 196 2.76 43.14 35.88
CA SER A 196 3.43 42.99 37.18
C SER A 196 4.95 42.80 37.08
N GLN A 197 5.40 42.14 36.02
CA GLN A 197 6.80 41.98 35.67
C GLN A 197 7.08 42.97 34.55
N GLY A 198 7.66 44.13 34.89
CA GLY A 198 8.29 44.97 33.88
C GLY A 198 9.32 44.17 33.05
N ALA A 199 9.80 44.75 31.94
CA ALA A 199 10.76 44.12 31.03
C ALA A 199 11.82 43.32 31.81
N PRO A 200 12.11 42.06 31.43
CA PRO A 200 12.95 41.18 32.24
C PRO A 200 14.34 41.82 32.36
N THR A 201 14.63 42.40 33.52
CA THR A 201 15.96 42.89 33.87
C THR A 201 16.82 41.71 34.28
N LEU A 202 16.97 40.72 33.40
CA LEU A 202 18.08 39.80 33.56
C LEU A 202 19.32 40.60 33.18
N ASP A 203 20.19 40.83 34.16
CA ASP A 203 21.48 41.46 33.95
C ASP A 203 22.15 40.88 32.68
N PRO A 204 22.51 41.70 31.68
CA PRO A 204 23.02 41.25 30.38
C PRO A 204 24.16 40.22 30.51
N ASP A 205 24.99 40.35 31.54
CA ASP A 205 26.09 39.43 31.81
C ASP A 205 25.61 38.03 32.25
N VAL A 206 24.54 37.96 33.04
CA VAL A 206 23.90 36.70 33.44
C VAL A 206 23.22 36.04 32.25
N ALA A 207 22.58 36.83 31.37
CA ALA A 207 21.99 36.34 30.13
C ALA A 207 23.06 35.78 29.19
N ALA A 208 24.15 36.52 28.97
CA ALA A 208 25.29 36.09 28.16
C ALA A 208 25.89 34.79 28.69
N THR A 209 26.09 34.68 30.01
CA THR A 209 26.64 33.48 30.65
C THR A 209 25.75 32.25 30.41
N ARG A 210 24.42 32.40 30.48
CA ARG A 210 23.50 31.30 30.21
C ARG A 210 23.53 30.87 28.74
N ILE A 211 23.53 31.81 27.81
CA ILE A 211 23.62 31.53 26.37
C ILE A 211 24.95 30.83 26.05
N GLN A 212 26.05 31.37 26.56
CA GLN A 212 27.39 30.79 26.38
C GLN A 212 27.48 29.38 26.96
N LYS A 213 26.90 29.13 28.15
CA LYS A 213 26.87 27.79 28.77
C LYS A 213 26.18 26.77 27.86
N VAL A 214 25.01 27.13 27.30
CA VAL A 214 24.24 26.26 26.41
C VAL A 214 25.03 25.98 25.13
N TRP A 215 25.62 27.01 24.51
CA TRP A 215 26.42 26.88 23.30
C TRP A 215 27.67 26.03 23.51
N LYS A 216 28.46 26.30 24.57
CA LYS A 216 29.65 25.52 24.93
C LYS A 216 29.30 24.05 25.17
N GLY A 217 28.17 23.77 25.84
CA GLY A 217 27.69 22.40 26.04
C GLY A 217 27.29 21.70 24.74
N PHE A 218 26.60 22.39 23.83
CA PHE A 218 26.26 21.86 22.51
C PHE A 218 27.51 21.57 21.67
N ALA A 219 28.43 22.53 21.60
CA ALA A 219 29.68 22.41 20.85
C ALA A 219 30.53 21.24 21.36
N GLN A 220 30.69 21.11 22.68
CA GLN A 220 31.45 20.03 23.29
C GLN A 220 30.83 18.66 22.98
N ARG A 221 29.50 18.50 23.16
CA ARG A 221 28.83 17.23 22.85
C ARG A 221 29.01 16.82 21.39
N ARG A 222 28.94 17.77 20.47
CA ARG A 222 29.14 17.51 19.04
C ARG A 222 30.59 17.10 18.74
N ARG A 223 31.57 17.75 19.38
CA ARG A 223 32.99 17.40 19.25
C ARG A 223 33.27 16.00 19.80
N THR A 224 32.81 15.69 21.01
CA THR A 224 32.95 14.38 21.64
C THR A 224 32.28 13.27 20.82
N LYS A 225 31.11 13.55 20.21
CA LYS A 225 30.46 12.59 19.31
C LYS A 225 31.34 12.28 18.10
N LYS A 226 31.95 13.30 17.48
CA LYS A 226 32.86 13.14 16.35
C LYS A 226 34.14 12.39 16.74
N GLU A 227 34.77 12.77 17.85
CA GLU A 227 35.97 12.09 18.35
C GLU A 227 35.69 10.60 18.64
N ARG A 228 34.51 10.28 19.18
CA ARG A 228 34.07 8.90 19.37
C ARG A 228 33.86 8.16 18.05
N GLU A 229 33.27 8.80 17.04
CA GLU A 229 33.11 8.20 15.70
C GLU A 229 34.48 7.93 15.05
N ASP A 230 35.41 8.89 15.13
CA ASP A 230 36.77 8.75 14.62
C ASP A 230 37.55 7.63 15.34
N GLU A 231 37.38 7.50 16.67
CA GLU A 231 37.98 6.43 17.47
C GLU A 231 37.39 5.05 17.14
N MET A 232 36.07 4.95 16.92
CA MET A 232 35.41 3.71 16.49
C MET A 232 35.93 3.22 15.14
N ILE A 233 36.10 4.14 14.18
CA ILE A 233 36.73 3.87 12.88
C ILE A 233 38.17 3.38 13.07
N PHE A 234 38.94 4.02 13.95
CA PHE A 234 40.32 3.64 14.24
C PHE A 234 40.46 2.23 14.83
N ILE A 235 39.56 1.82 15.73
CA ILE A 235 39.56 0.48 16.34
C ILE A 235 38.84 -0.59 15.49
N GLY A 236 38.34 -0.22 14.31
CA GLY A 236 37.72 -1.15 13.34
C GLY A 236 36.29 -1.57 13.68
N MET A 237 35.54 -0.76 14.41
CA MET A 237 34.10 -0.93 14.70
C MET A 237 33.25 0.03 13.88
#